data_AF-A0A0H1RPW1-F1
#
_entry.id   AF-A0A0H1RPW1-F1
#
_cell.length_a   1.000
_cell.length_b   1.000
_cell.length_c   1.000
_cell.angle_alpha   90.00
_cell.angle_beta   90.00
_cell.angle_gamma   90.00
#
_symmetry.space_group_name_H-M   'P 1'
#
loop_
_entity.id
_entity.type
_entity.pdbx_description
1 polymer ?
#
loop_
_entity_poly.entity_id
_entity_poly.type
_entity_poly.pdbx_seq_one_letter_code
_entity_poly.pdbx_strand_id
1 'polypeptide(L)'
;MSTISFDIIDHLADIQPGSHLDELRSQRPQARENAQKSYSALFDPDDAGNVSALERYAVATFVTGLHRQSVAADFYAAALQKLDRPDIADIVDAEITRGLAKGPYGRYPEGPLSTEDEEGPDYRVFPGHEEILGARLAAALQHAHLLVFHPRDANPEALQKLLGAGWSTTDIVTLSQLVAFLSFQIRVVAGLRALAATSNHTSASSGEAPVFTALLASGAL
;
A
#
# COMPACT_ATOMS: atom_id res chain seq x y z
N MET A 1 -25.84 -19.20 -5.88
CA MET A 1 -25.83 -18.12 -4.88
C MET A 1 -24.43 -17.57 -4.86
N SER A 2 -24.18 -16.42 -5.49
CA SER A 2 -22.85 -15.81 -5.49
C SER A 2 -22.60 -15.29 -4.08
N THR A 3 -21.73 -15.97 -3.34
CA THR A 3 -21.20 -15.45 -2.09
C THR A 3 -20.53 -14.12 -2.41
N ILE A 4 -20.96 -13.03 -1.77
CA ILE A 4 -20.27 -11.74 -1.83
C ILE A 4 -18.89 -11.99 -1.22
N SER A 5 -17.91 -12.23 -2.08
CA SER A 5 -16.53 -12.44 -1.67
C SER A 5 -15.98 -11.08 -1.27
N PHE A 6 -15.51 -10.95 -0.03
CA PHE A 6 -14.81 -9.76 0.42
C PHE A 6 -13.54 -9.58 -0.43
N ASP A 7 -13.41 -8.41 -1.08
CA ASP A 7 -12.21 -8.01 -1.82
C ASP A 7 -11.56 -6.83 -1.09
N ILE A 8 -10.29 -7.00 -0.73
CA ILE A 8 -9.59 -6.01 0.10
C ILE A 8 -9.41 -4.67 -0.62
N ILE A 9 -9.20 -4.68 -1.94
CA ILE A 9 -9.03 -3.45 -2.71
C ILE A 9 -10.36 -2.71 -2.79
N ASP A 10 -11.47 -3.41 -3.01
CA ASP A 10 -12.80 -2.81 -3.02
C ASP A 10 -13.15 -2.21 -1.67
N HIS A 11 -12.86 -2.94 -0.58
CA HIS A 11 -13.06 -2.44 0.77
C HIS A 11 -12.24 -1.18 1.03
N LEU A 12 -10.93 -1.21 0.73
CA LEU A 12 -10.05 -0.07 0.94
C LEU A 12 -10.35 1.10 0.00
N ALA A 13 -10.92 0.86 -1.19
CA ALA A 13 -11.31 1.90 -2.13
C ALA A 13 -12.74 2.41 -1.91
N ASP A 14 -13.49 1.86 -0.94
CA ASP A 14 -14.91 2.13 -0.69
C ASP A 14 -15.80 1.89 -1.92
N ILE A 15 -15.54 0.77 -2.61
CA ILE A 15 -16.31 0.36 -3.79
C ILE A 15 -17.51 -0.45 -3.33
N GLN A 16 -18.69 0.12 -3.54
CA GLN A 16 -19.96 -0.54 -3.22
C GLN A 16 -20.35 -1.54 -4.32
N PRO A 17 -20.87 -2.74 -3.97
CA PRO A 17 -21.38 -3.70 -4.95
C PRO A 17 -22.42 -3.08 -5.87
N GLY A 18 -22.31 -3.31 -7.18
CA GLY A 18 -23.19 -2.72 -8.21
C GLY A 18 -22.91 -1.26 -8.54
N SER A 19 -21.88 -0.63 -7.95
CA SER A 19 -21.42 0.68 -8.40
C SER A 19 -20.71 0.60 -9.76
N HIS A 20 -20.59 1.74 -10.45
CA HIS A 20 -19.87 1.80 -11.72
C HIS A 20 -18.42 1.28 -11.63
N LEU A 21 -17.72 1.54 -10.51
CA LEU A 21 -16.38 1.00 -10.31
C LEU A 21 -16.37 -0.51 -10.04
N ASP A 22 -17.37 -1.05 -9.36
CA ASP A 22 -17.52 -2.51 -9.17
C ASP A 22 -17.76 -3.21 -10.51
N GLU A 23 -18.61 -2.63 -11.38
CA GLU A 23 -18.83 -3.13 -12.75
C GLU A 23 -17.53 -3.10 -13.56
N LEU A 24 -16.79 -1.99 -13.53
CA LEU A 24 -15.52 -1.86 -14.25
C LEU A 24 -14.49 -2.90 -13.78
N ARG A 25 -14.37 -3.09 -12.46
CA ARG A 25 -13.45 -4.10 -11.89
C ARG A 25 -13.90 -5.52 -12.22
N SER A 26 -15.20 -5.76 -12.32
CA SER A 26 -15.77 -7.06 -12.73
C SER A 26 -15.46 -7.42 -14.18
N GLN A 27 -15.05 -6.46 -15.03
CA GLN A 27 -14.53 -6.74 -16.38
C GLN A 27 -13.11 -7.33 -16.38
N ARG A 28 -12.41 -7.30 -15.24
CA ARG A 28 -11.05 -7.84 -15.05
C ARG A 28 -11.01 -8.86 -13.92
N PRO A 29 -11.79 -9.96 -14.00
CA PRO A 29 -11.97 -10.89 -12.88
C PRO A 29 -10.66 -11.50 -12.39
N GLN A 30 -9.74 -11.83 -13.29
CA GLN A 30 -8.42 -12.38 -12.93
C GLN A 30 -7.58 -11.40 -12.11
N ALA A 31 -7.65 -10.10 -12.39
CA ALA A 31 -6.88 -9.09 -11.64
C ALA A 31 -7.42 -8.93 -10.22
N ARG A 32 -8.75 -8.93 -10.08
CA ARG A 32 -9.45 -8.90 -8.78
C ARG A 32 -9.12 -10.15 -7.96
N GLU A 33 -9.32 -11.32 -8.55
CA GLU A 33 -9.05 -12.62 -7.92
C GLU A 33 -7.59 -12.78 -7.50
N ASN A 34 -6.64 -12.49 -8.39
CA ASN A 34 -5.22 -12.64 -8.09
C ASN A 34 -4.76 -11.66 -7.00
N ALA A 35 -5.25 -10.42 -6.99
CA ALA A 35 -4.93 -9.47 -5.93
C ALA A 35 -5.44 -9.96 -4.56
N GLN A 36 -6.66 -10.51 -4.51
CA GLN A 36 -7.20 -11.08 -3.28
C GLN A 36 -6.43 -12.32 -2.83
N LYS A 37 -6.03 -13.21 -3.76
CA LYS A 37 -5.18 -14.37 -3.44
C LYS A 37 -3.81 -13.94 -2.92
N SER A 38 -3.20 -12.89 -3.49
CA SER A 38 -1.94 -12.33 -2.98
C SER A 38 -2.10 -11.79 -1.56
N TYR A 39 -3.21 -11.10 -1.26
CA TYR A 39 -3.51 -10.67 0.10
C TYR A 39 -3.59 -11.87 1.06
N SER A 40 -4.40 -12.88 0.73
CA SER A 40 -4.56 -14.07 1.57
C SER A 40 -3.24 -14.79 1.79
N ALA A 41 -2.44 -15.02 0.75
CA ALA A 41 -1.12 -15.65 0.88
C ALA A 41 -0.14 -14.86 1.77
N LEU A 42 -0.33 -13.55 1.93
CA LEU A 42 0.55 -12.69 2.72
C LEU A 42 0.06 -12.45 4.15
N PHE A 43 -1.24 -12.50 4.41
CA PHE A 43 -1.84 -12.15 5.71
C PHE A 43 -2.63 -13.28 6.38
N ASP A 44 -3.03 -14.28 5.62
CA ASP A 44 -3.74 -15.49 6.07
C ASP A 44 -3.23 -16.73 5.31
N PRO A 45 -1.92 -17.04 5.37
CA PRO A 45 -1.36 -18.18 4.66
C PRO A 45 -1.71 -19.50 5.34
N ASP A 46 -1.91 -20.56 4.54
CA ASP A 46 -2.10 -21.93 5.05
C ASP A 46 -0.92 -22.40 5.93
N ASP A 47 0.29 -21.96 5.57
CA ASP A 47 1.52 -22.12 6.36
C ASP A 47 2.14 -20.75 6.62
N ALA A 48 2.11 -20.31 7.87
CA ALA A 48 2.66 -19.02 8.29
C ALA A 48 4.19 -18.91 8.11
N GLY A 49 4.90 -20.05 8.07
CA GLY A 49 6.35 -20.09 8.11
C GLY A 49 6.91 -19.36 9.35
N ASN A 50 8.07 -18.72 9.20
CA ASN A 50 8.75 -18.02 10.30
C ASN A 50 8.42 -16.51 10.37
N VAL A 51 7.59 -15.99 9.47
CA VAL A 51 7.16 -14.59 9.49
C VAL A 51 5.80 -14.53 10.16
N SER A 52 5.79 -14.07 11.41
CA SER A 52 4.61 -14.04 12.26
C SER A 52 3.55 -13.07 11.74
N ALA A 53 2.29 -13.27 12.16
CA ALA A 53 1.22 -12.30 11.91
C ALA A 53 1.57 -10.91 12.48
N LEU A 54 2.19 -10.85 13.66
CA LEU A 54 2.64 -9.61 14.28
C LEU A 54 3.60 -8.84 13.37
N GLU A 55 4.63 -9.49 12.83
CA GLU A 55 5.59 -8.85 11.92
C GLU A 55 4.92 -8.39 10.62
N ARG A 56 4.03 -9.21 10.05
CA ARG A 56 3.31 -8.89 8.81
C ARG A 56 2.44 -7.64 8.99
N TYR A 57 1.65 -7.58 10.07
CA TYR A 57 0.77 -6.45 10.34
C TYR A 57 1.53 -5.21 10.84
N ALA A 58 2.63 -5.36 11.57
CA ALA A 58 3.51 -4.24 11.95
C ALA A 58 4.16 -3.60 10.72
N VAL A 59 4.74 -4.39 9.82
CA VAL A 59 5.30 -3.90 8.55
C VAL A 59 4.22 -3.30 7.67
N ALA A 60 3.03 -3.90 7.61
CA ALA A 60 1.92 -3.37 6.82
C ALA A 60 1.44 -2.01 7.32
N THR A 61 1.27 -1.86 8.63
CA THR A 61 0.93 -0.59 9.28
C THR A 61 2.00 0.46 8.98
N PHE A 62 3.27 0.10 9.15
CA PHE A 62 4.39 0.98 8.85
C PHE A 62 4.40 1.46 7.39
N VAL A 63 4.36 0.55 6.41
CA VAL A 63 4.40 0.87 4.97
C VAL A 63 3.20 1.74 4.57
N THR A 64 2.00 1.38 5.00
CA THR A 64 0.78 2.14 4.65
C THR A 64 0.77 3.54 5.27
N GLY A 65 1.31 3.68 6.48
CA GLY A 65 1.60 4.96 7.13
C GLY A 65 2.60 5.81 6.34
N LEU A 66 3.73 5.25 5.90
CA LEU A 66 4.73 5.95 5.09
C LEU A 66 4.15 6.50 3.78
N HIS A 67 3.21 5.77 3.17
CA HIS A 67 2.48 6.19 1.98
C HIS A 67 1.38 7.24 2.24
N ARG A 68 1.10 7.58 3.50
CA ARG A 68 0.05 8.54 3.91
C ARG A 68 -1.35 8.14 3.40
N GLN A 69 -1.63 6.84 3.32
CA GLN A 69 -2.93 6.33 2.93
C GLN A 69 -3.71 5.97 4.21
N SER A 70 -4.51 6.92 4.71
CA SER A 70 -5.18 6.80 6.02
C SER A 70 -6.06 5.56 6.14
N VAL A 71 -6.90 5.26 5.15
CA VAL A 71 -7.82 4.12 5.24
C VAL A 71 -7.09 2.77 5.23
N ALA A 72 -6.02 2.63 4.46
CA ALA A 72 -5.20 1.44 4.49
C ALA A 72 -4.40 1.35 5.80
N ALA A 73 -3.85 2.47 6.28
CA ALA A 73 -3.15 2.53 7.56
C ALA A 73 -4.06 2.13 8.73
N ASP A 74 -5.27 2.69 8.80
CA ASP A 74 -6.27 2.37 9.81
C ASP A 74 -6.66 0.88 9.76
N PHE A 75 -6.84 0.33 8.55
CA PHE A 75 -7.17 -1.08 8.36
C PHE A 75 -6.08 -2.01 8.94
N TYR A 76 -4.82 -1.78 8.60
CA TYR A 76 -3.73 -2.63 9.07
C TYR A 76 -3.37 -2.39 10.54
N ALA A 77 -3.49 -1.15 11.02
CA ALA A 77 -3.33 -0.81 12.44
C ALA A 77 -4.39 -1.50 13.30
N ALA A 78 -5.65 -1.52 12.86
CA ALA A 78 -6.72 -2.23 13.55
C ALA A 78 -6.50 -3.75 13.58
N ALA A 79 -5.86 -4.32 12.56
CA ALA A 79 -5.47 -5.73 12.56
C ALA A 79 -4.31 -6.00 13.52
N LEU A 80 -3.31 -5.11 13.58
CA LEU A 80 -2.19 -5.19 14.52
C LEU A 80 -2.66 -5.10 15.98
N GLN A 81 -3.58 -4.18 16.29
CA GLN A 81 -4.13 -4.00 17.64
C GLN A 81 -4.84 -5.25 18.17
N LYS A 82 -5.40 -6.09 17.30
CA LYS A 82 -6.06 -7.36 17.68
C LYS A 82 -5.09 -8.44 18.15
N LEU A 83 -3.78 -8.27 17.94
CA LEU A 83 -2.75 -9.26 18.33
C LEU A 83 -2.27 -9.11 19.77
N ASP A 84 -2.93 -8.27 20.59
CA ASP A 84 -2.66 -8.09 22.03
C ASP A 84 -1.22 -7.66 22.35
N ARG A 85 -0.64 -6.82 21.48
CA ARG A 85 0.67 -6.16 21.63
C ARG A 85 0.56 -4.65 21.42
N PRO A 86 -0.15 -3.93 22.31
CA PRO A 86 -0.38 -2.49 22.16
C PRO A 86 0.93 -1.68 22.19
N ASP A 87 1.93 -2.16 22.93
CA ASP A 87 3.28 -1.59 22.96
C ASP A 87 3.92 -1.54 21.56
N ILE A 88 3.76 -2.60 20.77
CA ILE A 88 4.27 -2.65 19.39
C ILE A 88 3.48 -1.73 18.47
N ALA A 89 2.15 -1.68 18.61
CA ALA A 89 1.30 -0.82 17.78
C ALA A 89 1.65 0.66 17.98
N ASP A 90 1.80 1.10 19.22
CA ASP A 90 2.14 2.49 19.57
C ASP A 90 3.53 2.87 19.04
N ILE A 91 4.50 1.96 19.16
CA ILE A 91 5.86 2.17 18.65
C ILE A 91 5.87 2.24 17.12
N VAL A 92 5.10 1.39 16.44
CA VAL A 92 5.01 1.44 14.96
C VAL A 92 4.43 2.77 14.51
N ASP A 93 3.44 3.33 15.20
CA ASP A 93 2.90 4.68 14.90
C ASP A 93 3.95 5.79 15.09
N ALA A 94 4.71 5.72 16.19
CA ALA A 94 5.82 6.63 16.44
C ALA A 94 6.91 6.53 15.36
N GLU A 95 7.26 5.31 14.93
CA GLU A 95 8.23 5.08 13.86
C GLU A 95 7.71 5.49 12.48
N ILE A 96 6.41 5.37 12.18
CA ILE A 96 5.82 5.94 10.96
C ILE A 96 6.12 7.43 10.90
N THR A 97 5.83 8.17 11.98
CA THR A 97 6.07 9.62 12.06
C THR A 97 7.55 9.96 11.83
N ARG A 98 8.47 9.17 12.38
CA ARG A 98 9.93 9.35 12.20
C ARG A 98 10.42 8.99 10.80
N GLY A 99 9.82 7.98 10.18
CA GLY A 99 10.17 7.48 8.85
C GLY A 99 9.51 8.23 7.69
N LEU A 100 8.67 9.24 7.95
CA LEU A 100 8.04 10.01 6.88
C LEU A 100 9.08 10.76 6.03
N ALA A 101 9.15 10.41 4.75
CA ALA A 101 10.00 11.06 3.77
C ALA A 101 9.24 11.33 2.44
N LYS A 102 9.98 11.77 1.41
CA LYS A 102 9.49 11.98 0.04
C LYS A 102 10.54 11.47 -0.96
N GLY A 103 10.45 10.20 -1.34
CA GLY A 103 11.29 9.58 -2.37
C GLY A 103 10.61 9.46 -3.75
N PRO A 104 11.19 8.69 -4.69
CA PRO A 104 12.31 7.76 -4.47
C PRO A 104 13.69 8.43 -4.53
N TYR A 105 14.53 8.07 -3.56
CA TYR A 105 15.94 8.39 -3.46
C TYR A 105 16.81 7.27 -4.03
N GLY A 106 18.11 7.55 -4.06
CA GLY A 106 19.16 6.61 -4.37
C GLY A 106 19.79 6.85 -5.73
N ARG A 107 20.78 6.02 -6.05
CA ARG A 107 21.71 6.27 -7.15
C ARG A 107 21.54 5.30 -8.32
N TYR A 108 21.71 5.78 -9.54
CA TYR A 108 21.86 4.95 -10.73
C TYR A 108 23.33 4.57 -10.96
N PRO A 109 23.60 3.47 -11.69
CA PRO A 109 24.92 3.26 -12.27
C PRO A 109 25.34 4.47 -13.12
N GLU A 110 26.65 4.73 -13.22
CA GLU A 110 27.18 5.83 -14.03
C GLU A 110 26.58 5.80 -15.45
N GLY A 111 25.95 6.91 -15.86
CA GLY A 111 25.19 6.97 -17.10
C GLY A 111 24.18 8.13 -17.13
N PRO A 112 23.32 8.22 -18.16
CA PRO A 112 22.42 9.36 -18.34
C PRO A 112 21.42 9.55 -17.19
N LEU A 113 21.01 8.45 -16.55
CA LEU A 113 20.06 8.47 -15.43
C LEU A 113 20.69 8.94 -14.10
N SER A 114 22.02 8.99 -13.98
CA SER A 114 22.68 9.48 -12.76
C SER A 114 22.38 10.95 -12.44
N THR A 115 21.84 11.70 -13.40
CA THR A 115 21.32 13.06 -13.17
C THR A 115 20.04 13.08 -12.32
N GLU A 116 19.37 11.94 -12.17
CA GLU A 116 18.18 11.75 -11.32
C GLU A 116 18.52 11.19 -9.93
N ASP A 117 19.82 11.13 -9.57
CA ASP A 117 20.26 10.70 -8.24
C ASP A 117 19.81 11.73 -7.20
N GLU A 118 19.16 11.24 -6.14
CA GLU A 118 18.70 12.07 -5.04
C GLU A 118 19.09 11.40 -3.71
N GLU A 119 19.77 12.12 -2.83
CA GLU A 119 20.07 11.62 -1.49
C GLU A 119 18.85 11.76 -0.57
N GLY A 120 18.62 10.75 0.26
CA GLY A 120 17.52 10.71 1.22
C GLY A 120 17.99 10.35 2.62
N PRO A 121 17.09 10.48 3.63
CA PRO A 121 17.42 10.14 5.00
C PRO A 121 17.67 8.63 5.18
N ASP A 122 18.78 8.27 5.83
CA ASP A 122 19.04 6.90 6.31
C ASP A 122 18.17 6.63 7.54
N TYR A 123 16.98 6.06 7.33
CA TYR A 123 16.07 5.72 8.41
C TYR A 123 16.60 4.58 9.27
N ARG A 124 16.58 4.81 10.58
CA ARG A 124 16.82 3.80 11.61
C ARG A 124 15.78 3.88 12.69
N VAL A 125 15.34 2.72 13.16
CA VAL A 125 14.47 2.60 14.32
C VAL A 125 15.16 3.26 15.51
N PHE A 126 14.41 4.02 16.31
CA PHE A 126 14.96 4.66 17.50
C PHE A 126 15.50 3.59 18.48
N PRO A 127 16.72 3.74 19.05
CA PRO A 127 17.29 2.71 19.92
C PRO A 127 16.39 2.27 21.08
N GLY A 128 15.67 3.21 21.72
CA GLY A 128 14.72 2.86 22.80
C GLY A 128 13.48 2.10 22.31
N HIS A 129 13.12 2.22 21.03
CA HIS A 129 12.06 1.43 20.42
C HIS A 129 12.56 0.04 20.01
N GLU A 130 13.82 -0.08 19.58
CA GLU A 130 14.44 -1.37 19.25
C GLU A 130 14.49 -2.33 20.45
N GLU A 131 14.66 -1.80 21.66
CA GLU A 131 14.60 -2.61 22.90
C GLU A 131 13.26 -3.35 23.08
N ILE A 132 12.16 -2.79 22.57
CA ILE A 132 10.81 -3.34 22.70
C ILE A 132 10.42 -4.14 21.44
N LEU A 133 10.74 -3.63 20.25
CA LEU A 133 10.48 -4.30 18.97
C LEU A 133 11.34 -5.57 18.80
N GLY A 134 12.55 -5.56 19.36
CA GLY A 134 13.60 -6.51 19.07
C GLY A 134 14.27 -6.26 17.71
N ALA A 135 15.53 -6.70 17.60
CA ALA A 135 16.37 -6.50 16.42
C ALA A 135 15.73 -7.04 15.13
N ARG A 136 14.98 -8.15 15.21
CA ARG A 136 14.33 -8.79 14.06
C ARG A 136 13.28 -7.88 13.41
N LEU A 137 12.32 -7.37 14.20
CA LEU A 137 11.27 -6.49 13.67
C LEU A 137 11.83 -5.12 13.31
N ALA A 138 12.78 -4.59 14.09
CA ALA A 138 13.45 -3.33 13.76
C ALA A 138 14.15 -3.39 12.39
N ALA A 139 14.86 -4.48 12.10
CA ALA A 139 15.48 -4.71 10.80
C ALA A 139 14.44 -4.79 9.66
N ALA A 140 13.26 -5.37 9.92
CA ALA A 140 12.18 -5.44 8.94
C ALA A 140 11.60 -4.06 8.60
N LEU A 141 11.41 -3.19 9.61
CA LEU A 141 10.95 -1.81 9.38
C LEU A 141 11.97 -1.01 8.57
N GLN A 142 13.27 -1.16 8.85
CA GLN A 142 14.34 -0.51 8.09
C GLN A 142 14.38 -0.99 6.62
N HIS A 143 14.21 -2.30 6.40
CA HIS A 143 14.12 -2.85 5.04
C HIS A 143 12.87 -2.36 4.30
N ALA A 144 11.74 -2.29 4.98
CA ALA A 144 10.52 -1.74 4.39
C ALA A 144 10.71 -0.27 3.99
N HIS A 145 11.35 0.55 4.83
CA HIS A 145 11.68 1.94 4.49
C HIS A 145 12.62 2.03 3.28
N LEU A 146 13.66 1.17 3.23
CA LEU A 146 14.56 1.07 2.07
C LEU A 146 13.76 0.81 0.79
N LEU A 147 12.86 -0.18 0.79
CA LEU A 147 12.08 -0.50 -0.41
C LEU A 147 11.05 0.57 -0.80
N VAL A 148 10.52 1.32 0.17
CA VAL A 148 9.54 2.40 -0.08
C VAL A 148 10.21 3.65 -0.63
N PHE A 149 11.33 4.09 -0.05
CA PHE A 149 11.94 5.37 -0.36
C PHE A 149 13.30 5.30 -1.05
N HIS A 150 14.04 4.20 -0.92
CA HIS A 150 15.38 4.02 -1.49
C HIS A 150 15.50 2.74 -2.35
N PRO A 151 14.52 2.42 -3.22
CA PRO A 151 14.53 1.15 -3.94
C PRO A 151 15.78 0.98 -4.85
N ARG A 152 16.41 2.08 -5.27
CA ARG A 152 17.63 2.08 -6.08
C ARG A 152 18.88 1.69 -5.28
N ASP A 153 18.87 1.94 -3.96
CA ASP A 153 20.00 1.64 -3.08
C ASP A 153 19.92 0.22 -2.51
N ALA A 154 18.88 -0.55 -2.84
CA ALA A 154 18.72 -1.93 -2.40
C ALA A 154 19.91 -2.78 -2.88
N ASN A 155 20.68 -3.30 -1.92
CA ASN A 155 21.96 -3.94 -2.19
C ASN A 155 22.19 -5.16 -1.26
N PRO A 156 23.23 -5.97 -1.51
CA PRO A 156 23.51 -7.15 -0.69
C PRO A 156 23.79 -6.84 0.79
N GLU A 157 24.38 -5.69 1.13
CA GLU A 157 24.64 -5.31 2.52
C GLU A 157 23.35 -5.11 3.31
N ALA A 158 22.34 -4.49 2.69
CA ALA A 158 21.01 -4.34 3.29
C ALA A 158 20.37 -5.71 3.61
N LEU A 159 20.54 -6.70 2.72
CA LEU A 159 20.06 -8.07 2.96
C LEU A 159 20.86 -8.76 4.07
N GLN A 160 22.16 -8.51 4.19
CA GLN A 160 22.98 -9.04 5.28
C GLN A 160 22.55 -8.52 6.65
N LYS A 161 22.06 -7.28 6.74
CA LYS A 161 21.49 -6.74 7.99
C LYS A 161 20.27 -7.53 8.45
N LEU A 162 19.40 -7.97 7.53
CA LEU A 162 18.26 -8.84 7.84
C LEU A 162 18.73 -10.22 8.32
N LEU A 163 19.68 -10.84 7.61
CA LEU A 163 20.26 -12.14 7.99
C LEU A 163 20.89 -12.07 9.39
N GLY A 164 21.64 -11.00 9.68
CA GLY A 164 22.24 -10.75 11.01
C GLY A 164 21.20 -10.54 12.12
N ALA A 165 20.00 -10.06 11.78
CA ALA A 165 18.86 -9.94 12.69
C ALA A 165 18.01 -11.22 12.80
N GLY A 166 18.48 -12.32 12.21
CA GLY A 166 17.88 -13.65 12.32
C GLY A 166 16.84 -13.98 11.23
N TRP A 167 16.65 -13.13 10.21
CA TRP A 167 15.80 -13.47 9.07
C TRP A 167 16.42 -14.59 8.23
N SER A 168 15.63 -15.58 7.83
CA SER A 168 16.06 -16.55 6.81
C SER A 168 15.95 -15.94 5.41
N THR A 169 16.64 -16.50 4.41
CA THR A 169 16.48 -16.07 3.01
C THR A 169 15.02 -16.16 2.54
N THR A 170 14.30 -17.21 2.94
CA THR A 170 12.88 -17.37 2.63
C THR A 170 12.04 -16.27 3.29
N ASP A 171 12.34 -15.94 4.55
CA ASP A 171 11.63 -14.89 5.28
C ASP A 171 11.84 -13.52 4.61
N ILE A 172 13.06 -13.23 4.14
CA ILE A 172 13.40 -11.99 3.42
C ILE A 172 12.58 -11.87 2.12
N VAL A 173 12.41 -12.98 1.39
CA VAL A 173 11.56 -13.00 0.19
C VAL A 173 10.12 -12.69 0.55
N THR A 174 9.56 -13.34 1.58
CA THR A 174 8.19 -13.06 2.05
C THR A 174 8.02 -11.62 2.50
N LEU A 175 8.96 -11.07 3.26
CA LEU A 175 8.96 -9.67 3.70
C LEU A 175 8.99 -8.71 2.51
N SER A 176 9.85 -8.97 1.51
CA SER A 176 9.95 -8.10 0.34
C SER A 176 8.70 -8.19 -0.55
N GLN A 177 8.11 -9.37 -0.67
CA GLN A 177 6.82 -9.57 -1.35
C GLN A 177 5.68 -8.83 -0.66
N LEU A 178 5.65 -8.84 0.68
CA LEU A 178 4.69 -8.09 1.48
C LEU A 178 4.77 -6.58 1.17
N VAL A 179 5.96 -6.00 1.22
CA VAL A 179 6.17 -4.56 0.94
C VAL A 179 5.80 -4.22 -0.50
N ALA A 180 6.15 -5.07 -1.47
CA ALA A 180 5.80 -4.89 -2.87
C ALA A 180 4.28 -4.94 -3.09
N PHE A 181 3.59 -5.92 -2.48
CA PHE A 181 2.14 -6.04 -2.55
C PHE A 181 1.43 -4.82 -1.95
N LEU A 182 1.86 -4.37 -0.77
CA LEU A 182 1.29 -3.17 -0.12
C LEU A 182 1.47 -1.94 -1.00
N SER A 183 2.67 -1.73 -1.56
CA SER A 183 2.95 -0.63 -2.48
C SER A 183 2.07 -0.69 -3.73
N PHE A 184 1.79 -1.89 -4.26
CA PHE A 184 0.84 -2.10 -5.36
C PHE A 184 -0.60 -1.77 -4.93
N GLN A 185 -1.07 -2.36 -3.84
CA GLN A 185 -2.43 -2.20 -3.32
C GLN A 185 -2.75 -0.72 -3.07
N ILE A 186 -1.85 0.00 -2.41
CA ILE A 186 -2.01 1.43 -2.11
C ILE A 186 -2.18 2.26 -3.38
N ARG A 187 -1.35 2.02 -4.41
CA ARG A 187 -1.43 2.75 -5.68
C ARG A 187 -2.72 2.43 -6.44
N VAL A 188 -3.16 1.17 -6.43
CA VAL A 188 -4.43 0.77 -7.06
C VAL A 188 -5.61 1.44 -6.34
N VAL A 189 -5.65 1.39 -5.01
CA VAL A 189 -6.71 2.04 -4.22
C VAL A 189 -6.74 3.55 -4.47
N ALA A 190 -5.58 4.21 -4.49
CA ALA A 190 -5.50 5.64 -4.81
C ALA A 190 -6.03 5.96 -6.21
N GLY A 191 -5.65 5.16 -7.22
CA GLY A 191 -6.14 5.31 -8.59
C GLY A 191 -7.66 5.13 -8.71
N LEU A 192 -8.22 4.11 -8.05
CA LEU A 192 -9.66 3.86 -8.04
C LEU A 192 -10.44 5.00 -7.37
N ARG A 193 -9.94 5.52 -6.24
CA ARG A 193 -10.55 6.66 -5.55
C ARG A 193 -10.51 7.93 -6.40
N ALA A 194 -9.40 8.20 -7.10
CA ALA A 194 -9.31 9.31 -8.03
C ALA A 194 -10.31 9.19 -9.19
N LEU A 195 -10.52 7.97 -9.70
CA LEU A 195 -11.50 7.68 -10.74
C LEU A 195 -12.94 7.92 -10.25
N ALA A 196 -13.28 7.45 -9.04
CA ALA A 196 -14.58 7.72 -8.41
C ALA A 196 -14.85 9.23 -8.23
N ALA A 197 -13.86 9.99 -7.73
CA ALA A 197 -14.00 11.42 -7.54
C ALA A 197 -14.32 12.16 -8.84
N THR A 198 -13.67 11.76 -9.94
CA THR A 198 -13.88 12.35 -11.27
C THR A 198 -15.27 12.04 -11.82
N SER A 199 -15.75 10.80 -11.69
CA SER A 199 -17.10 10.42 -12.12
C SER A 199 -18.19 11.22 -11.40
N ASN A 200 -18.02 11.47 -10.09
CA ASN A 200 -18.95 12.27 -9.30
C ASN A 200 -18.99 13.74 -9.75
N HIS A 201 -17.87 14.29 -10.23
CA HIS A 201 -17.82 15.67 -10.74
C HIS A 201 -18.53 15.83 -12.09
N THR A 202 -18.44 14.82 -12.97
CA THR A 202 -19.14 14.83 -14.25
C THR A 202 -20.66 14.77 -14.07
N SER A 203 -21.17 14.00 -13.10
CA SER A 203 -22.60 13.94 -12.76
C SER A 203 -23.14 15.22 -12.11
N ALA A 204 -22.29 15.99 -11.42
CA ALA A 204 -22.68 17.27 -10.82
C ALA A 204 -22.71 18.43 -11.84
N SER A 205 -21.78 18.46 -12.81
CA SER A 205 -21.77 19.51 -13.85
C SER A 205 -22.84 19.34 -14.93
N SER A 206 -23.43 18.15 -15.05
CA SER A 206 -24.55 17.88 -15.96
C SER A 206 -25.90 18.41 -15.44
N GLY A 207 -25.93 19.08 -14.27
CA GLY A 207 -27.09 19.78 -13.71
C GLY A 207 -27.36 21.18 -14.29
N GLU A 208 -26.46 21.76 -15.07
CA GLU A 208 -26.67 23.01 -15.82
C GLU A 208 -26.60 22.74 -17.33
N ALA A 209 -27.59 22.03 -17.87
CA ALA A 209 -27.84 22.07 -19.31
C ALA A 209 -28.62 23.35 -19.64
N PRO A 210 -28.14 24.23 -20.55
CA PRO A 210 -28.99 25.28 -21.07
C PRO A 210 -30.11 24.60 -21.85
N VAL A 211 -31.35 24.84 -21.45
CA VAL A 211 -32.54 24.43 -22.18
C VAL A 211 -32.54 25.18 -23.51
N PHE A 212 -31.97 24.57 -24.55
CA PHE A 212 -32.16 25.05 -25.92
C PHE A 212 -33.50 24.50 -26.41
N THR A 213 -34.57 25.22 -26.07
CA THR A 213 -35.90 24.99 -26.62
C THR A 213 -35.83 25.21 -28.13
N ALA A 214 -36.08 24.16 -28.89
CA ALA A 214 -36.27 24.23 -30.34
C ALA A 214 -37.51 25.08 -30.67
N LEU A 215 -37.39 25.98 -31.65
CA LEU A 215 -38.54 26.46 -32.41
C LEU A 215 -38.27 26.30 -33.90
N LEU A 216 -38.94 25.31 -34.48
CA LEU A 216 -39.13 25.09 -35.91
C LEU A 216 -39.89 26.29 -36.50
N ALA A 217 -39.38 26.85 -37.59
CA ALA A 217 -40.19 27.61 -38.55
C ALA A 217 -39.95 27.06 -39.96
N SER A 218 -40.92 26.25 -40.37
CA SER A 218 -41.16 25.78 -41.72
C SER A 218 -41.52 26.94 -42.65
N GLY A 219 -41.03 26.90 -43.89
CA GLY A 219 -41.80 27.38 -45.05
C GLY A 219 -41.36 28.67 -45.76
N ALA A 220 -40.93 28.49 -47.01
CA ALA A 220 -41.48 29.08 -48.24
C ALA A 220 -40.49 29.85 -49.15
N LEU A 221 -40.41 29.29 -50.38
CA LEU A 221 -39.87 29.77 -51.66
C LEU A 221 -38.36 29.78 -51.87
#